data_AF-A0A2J6R4S5-F1
#
_entry.id   AF-A0A2J6R4S5-F1
#
_cell.length_a   1.000
_cell.length_b   1.000
_cell.length_c   1.000
_cell.angle_alpha   90.00
_cell.angle_beta   90.00
_cell.angle_gamma   90.00
#
_symmetry.space_group_name_H-M   'P 1'
#
loop_
_entity.id
_entity.type
_entity.pdbx_description
1 polymer ?
#
loop_
_entity_poly.entity_id
_entity_poly.type
_entity_poly.pdbx_seq_one_letter_code
_entity_poly.pdbx_strand_id
1 'polypeptide(L)'
;MNRSSSVSIRWNASVAIMPRFPGAIESRLVTTMDFVTPSDFPIIPKYRVMNADGVMEDKTRARPDVTYEQVLTWYRNMLVVNIMDTIMFEAQRQGRISFYMVSAGEEGRLGLEL
;
A
#
# COMPACT_ATOMS: atom_id res chain seq x y z
N MET A 1 -62.96 10.52 39.28
CA MET A 1 -61.86 9.53 39.17
C MET A 1 -61.96 8.84 37.81
N ASN A 2 -61.09 9.13 36.86
CA ASN A 2 -61.07 8.44 35.56
C ASN A 2 -59.67 7.87 35.31
N ARG A 3 -59.59 6.56 35.05
CA ARG A 3 -58.37 5.75 35.06
C ARG A 3 -57.52 6.02 33.81
N SER A 4 -56.24 6.34 34.03
CA SER A 4 -55.22 6.41 32.98
C SER A 4 -54.95 5.02 32.40
N SER A 5 -55.28 4.80 31.13
CA SER A 5 -54.93 3.60 30.38
C SER A 5 -53.53 3.78 29.76
N SER A 6 -52.60 2.92 30.19
CA SER A 6 -51.23 2.88 29.70
C SER A 6 -51.20 2.54 28.20
N VAL A 7 -50.60 3.41 27.39
CA VAL A 7 -50.40 3.20 25.95
C VAL A 7 -49.25 2.23 25.75
N SER A 8 -49.54 1.03 25.23
CA SER A 8 -48.52 0.07 24.82
C SER A 8 -47.91 0.50 23.48
N ILE A 9 -46.63 0.88 23.51
CA ILE A 9 -45.85 1.20 22.32
C ILE A 9 -45.69 -0.08 21.49
N ARG A 10 -46.36 -0.15 20.35
CA ARG A 10 -46.15 -1.19 19.35
C ARG A 10 -44.85 -0.91 18.60
N TRP A 11 -43.86 -1.78 18.77
CA TRP A 11 -42.64 -1.77 17.94
C TRP A 11 -43.02 -2.20 16.52
N ASN A 12 -43.15 -1.23 15.62
CA ASN A 12 -43.30 -1.48 14.20
C ASN A 12 -41.93 -1.95 13.65
N ALA A 13 -41.89 -3.20 13.19
CA ALA A 13 -40.70 -3.86 12.71
C ALA A 13 -40.32 -3.37 11.30
N SER A 14 -39.33 -2.47 11.21
CA SER A 14 -38.43 -2.31 10.06
C SER A 14 -37.28 -1.32 10.34
N VAL A 15 -36.72 -1.36 11.55
CA VAL A 15 -35.41 -0.74 11.81
C VAL A 15 -34.40 -1.88 11.76
N ALA A 16 -33.50 -1.85 10.78
CA ALA A 16 -32.38 -2.79 10.71
C ALA A 16 -31.69 -2.82 12.08
N ILE A 17 -31.80 -3.94 12.80
CA ILE A 17 -31.18 -4.12 14.11
C ILE A 17 -29.68 -4.13 13.85
N MET A 18 -29.02 -3.02 14.15
CA MET A 18 -27.57 -2.88 14.04
C MET A 18 -26.97 -3.37 15.36
N PRO A 19 -26.40 -4.59 15.40
CA PRO A 19 -25.81 -5.11 16.62
C PRO A 19 -24.57 -4.29 16.95
N ARG A 20 -24.52 -3.76 18.17
CA ARG A 20 -23.34 -3.04 18.66
C ARG A 20 -22.38 -4.04 19.31
N PHE A 21 -21.57 -4.70 18.47
CA PHE A 21 -20.45 -5.48 18.98
C PHE A 21 -19.26 -4.54 19.27
N PRO A 22 -18.71 -4.53 20.49
CA PRO A 22 -17.51 -3.77 20.81
C PRO A 22 -16.33 -4.36 20.01
N GLY A 23 -15.99 -3.73 18.89
CA GLY A 23 -14.99 -4.19 17.92
C GLY A 23 -15.49 -4.28 16.46
N ALA A 24 -16.81 -4.30 16.26
CA ALA A 24 -17.43 -4.34 14.92
C ALA A 24 -18.77 -3.58 14.95
N ILE A 25 -18.68 -2.30 15.32
CA ILE A 25 -19.82 -1.40 15.57
C ILE A 25 -20.71 -1.17 14.34
N GLU A 26 -20.20 -1.42 13.13
CA GLU A 26 -20.94 -1.27 11.87
C GLU A 26 -21.33 -2.59 11.21
N SER A 27 -21.09 -3.72 11.88
CA SER A 27 -21.42 -5.03 11.31
C SER A 27 -22.94 -5.21 11.17
N ARG A 28 -23.41 -5.43 9.94
CA ARG A 28 -24.82 -5.76 9.66
C ARG A 28 -25.03 -7.25 9.91
N LEU A 29 -26.12 -7.62 10.57
CA LEU A 29 -26.55 -9.01 10.64
C LEU A 29 -27.00 -9.46 9.25
N VAL A 30 -26.32 -10.48 8.71
CA VAL A 30 -26.72 -11.18 7.49
C VAL A 30 -27.36 -12.51 7.88
N THR A 31 -28.42 -12.92 7.18
CA THR A 31 -29.13 -14.19 7.41
C THR A 31 -28.65 -15.30 6.50
N THR A 32 -27.88 -14.97 5.46
CA THR A 32 -27.24 -15.90 4.53
C THR A 32 -25.77 -16.08 4.87
N MET A 33 -25.25 -17.28 4.62
CA MET A 33 -23.85 -17.62 4.86
C MET A 33 -23.05 -17.38 3.58
N ASP A 34 -22.37 -16.25 3.52
CA ASP A 34 -21.55 -15.82 2.39
C ASP A 34 -20.10 -15.64 2.85
N PHE A 35 -19.16 -16.33 2.20
CA PHE A 35 -17.72 -16.18 2.46
C PHE A 35 -17.16 -15.11 1.53
N VAL A 36 -16.46 -14.13 2.10
CA VAL A 36 -15.72 -13.15 1.32
C VAL A 36 -14.41 -13.79 0.88
N THR A 37 -14.25 -14.00 -0.42
CA THR A 37 -13.00 -14.48 -1.00
C THR A 37 -12.12 -13.28 -1.34
N PRO A 38 -10.79 -13.33 -1.15
CA PRO A 38 -9.90 -12.25 -1.57
C PRO A 38 -10.03 -11.85 -3.05
N SER A 39 -10.54 -12.76 -3.89
CA SER A 39 -10.88 -12.54 -5.30
C SER A 39 -12.05 -11.58 -5.53
N ASP A 40 -12.89 -11.35 -4.51
CA ASP A 40 -14.04 -10.45 -4.59
C ASP A 40 -13.63 -8.98 -4.43
N PHE A 41 -12.40 -8.74 -3.96
CA PHE A 41 -11.83 -7.40 -3.89
C PHE A 41 -11.04 -7.09 -5.16
N PRO A 42 -11.24 -5.90 -5.75
CA PRO A 42 -10.38 -5.45 -6.84
C PRO A 42 -8.94 -5.34 -6.36
N ILE A 43 -8.01 -5.85 -7.16
CA ILE A 43 -6.57 -5.76 -6.89
C ILE A 43 -6.19 -4.26 -6.81
N ILE A 44 -5.46 -3.89 -5.76
CA ILE A 44 -4.97 -2.51 -5.60
C ILE A 44 -4.11 -2.14 -6.82
N PRO A 45 -4.47 -1.08 -7.57
CA PRO A 45 -3.72 -0.70 -8.75
C PRO A 45 -2.33 -0.18 -8.37
N LYS A 46 -1.32 -0.58 -9.14
CA LYS A 46 0.06 -0.14 -8.96
C LYS A 46 0.27 1.20 -9.63
N TYR A 47 0.84 2.16 -8.90
CA TYR A 47 1.19 3.47 -9.43
C TYR A 47 2.45 3.38 -10.31
N ARG A 48 2.37 3.89 -11.54
CA ARG A 48 3.49 3.96 -12.50
C ARG A 48 3.57 5.36 -13.10
N VAL A 49 4.77 5.93 -13.08
CA VAL A 49 5.05 7.28 -13.62
C VAL A 49 5.59 7.22 -15.06
N MET A 50 6.41 6.20 -15.33
CA MET A 50 7.17 6.08 -16.57
C MET A 50 7.09 4.65 -17.10
N ASN A 51 7.06 4.51 -18.42
CA ASN A 51 7.14 3.22 -19.12
C ASN A 51 8.56 2.67 -19.16
N ALA A 52 8.69 1.39 -19.53
CA ALA A 52 9.98 0.72 -19.69
C ALA A 52 10.92 1.44 -20.67
N ASP A 53 10.36 2.17 -21.63
CA ASP A 53 11.09 2.97 -22.63
C ASP A 53 11.50 4.37 -22.12
N GLY A 54 11.27 4.68 -20.85
CA GLY A 54 11.63 5.98 -20.28
C GLY A 54 10.64 7.11 -20.59
N VAL A 55 9.48 6.79 -21.18
CA VAL A 55 8.46 7.78 -21.57
C VAL A 55 7.41 7.93 -20.46
N MET A 56 7.07 9.17 -20.13
CA MET A 56 5.99 9.49 -19.19
C MET A 56 4.64 9.05 -19.78
N GLU A 57 3.92 8.18 -19.07
CA GLU A 57 2.60 7.72 -19.52
C GLU A 57 1.55 8.82 -19.45
N ASP A 58 1.59 9.61 -18.38
CA ASP A 58 0.70 10.72 -18.18
C ASP A 58 1.34 12.01 -18.71
N LYS A 59 0.88 12.45 -19.88
CA LYS A 59 1.29 13.71 -20.53
C LYS A 59 0.63 14.94 -19.91
N THR A 60 -0.42 14.76 -19.10
CA THR A 60 -1.12 15.85 -18.41
C THR A 60 -0.51 16.17 -17.05
N ARG A 61 0.34 15.28 -16.52
CA ARG A 61 1.06 15.52 -15.26
C ARG A 61 2.18 16.54 -15.46
N ALA A 62 2.29 17.47 -14.51
CA ALA A 62 3.45 18.35 -14.41
C ALA A 62 4.73 17.51 -14.28
N ARG A 63 5.77 17.86 -15.04
CA ARG A 63 7.10 17.25 -14.87
C ARG A 63 7.48 17.39 -13.39
N PRO A 64 7.96 16.31 -12.74
CA PRO A 64 8.45 16.45 -11.37
C PRO A 64 9.54 17.52 -11.35
N ASP A 65 9.45 18.41 -10.36
CA ASP A 65 10.31 19.59 -10.23
C ASP A 65 11.69 19.16 -9.73
N VAL A 66 12.42 18.48 -10.60
CA VAL A 66 13.73 17.91 -10.31
C VAL A 66 14.76 18.65 -11.15
N THR A 67 15.75 19.23 -10.49
CA THR A 67 16.85 19.91 -11.17
C THR A 67 17.74 18.86 -11.84
N TYR A 68 18.35 19.21 -12.98
CA TYR A 68 19.26 18.32 -13.70
C TYR A 68 20.39 17.76 -12.80
N GLU A 69 20.89 18.59 -11.87
CA GLU A 69 21.91 18.16 -10.91
C GLU A 69 21.43 17.06 -9.96
N GLN A 70 20.18 17.10 -9.50
CA GLN A 70 19.60 16.08 -8.63
C GLN A 70 19.43 14.75 -9.37
N VAL A 71 18.93 14.79 -10.61
CA VAL A 71 18.82 13.60 -11.46
C VAL A 71 20.19 12.95 -11.68
N LEU A 72 21.21 13.78 -11.92
CA LEU A 72 22.58 13.30 -12.12
C LEU A 72 23.15 12.66 -10.84
N THR A 73 22.86 13.25 -9.67
CA THR A 73 23.25 12.70 -8.37
C THR A 73 22.58 11.36 -8.11
N TRP A 74 21.27 11.23 -8.35
CA TRP A 74 20.57 9.95 -8.20
C TRP A 74 21.13 8.87 -9.13
N TYR A 75 21.43 9.23 -10.38
CA TYR A 75 22.05 8.31 -11.32
C TYR A 75 23.44 7.86 -10.88
N ARG A 76 24.26 8.79 -10.36
CA ARG A 76 25.57 8.45 -9.77
C ARG A 76 25.42 7.56 -8.55
N ASN A 77 24.47 7.83 -7.66
CA ASN A 77 24.22 7.02 -6.48
C ASN A 77 23.80 5.59 -6.86
N MET A 78 22.92 5.44 -7.85
CA MET A 78 22.53 4.13 -8.39
C MET A 78 23.74 3.35 -8.93
N LEU A 79 24.62 3.99 -9.70
CA LEU A 79 25.84 3.35 -10.21
C LEU A 79 26.81 2.97 -9.09
N VAL A 80 26.98 3.82 -8.08
CA VAL A 80 27.86 3.55 -6.94
C VAL A 80 27.37 2.34 -6.16
N VAL A 81 26.07 2.25 -5.89
CA VAL A 81 25.47 1.08 -5.22
C VAL A 81 25.70 -0.18 -6.04
N ASN A 82 25.48 -0.13 -7.36
CA ASN A 82 25.68 -1.29 -8.23
C ASN A 82 27.14 -1.83 -8.22
N ILE A 83 28.12 -0.92 -8.25
CA ILE A 83 29.54 -1.27 -8.18
C ILE A 83 29.88 -1.83 -6.78
N MET A 84 29.35 -1.20 -5.73
CA MET A 84 29.58 -1.62 -4.36
C MET A 84 29.02 -3.01 -4.07
N ASP A 85 27.83 -3.32 -4.60
CA ASP A 85 27.21 -4.65 -4.51
C ASP A 85 28.11 -5.72 -5.15
N THR A 86 28.76 -5.40 -6.28
CA THR A 86 29.70 -6.31 -6.94
C THR A 86 30.96 -6.57 -6.09
N ILE A 87 31.56 -5.51 -5.54
CA ILE A 87 32.77 -5.61 -4.72
C ILE A 87 32.49 -6.38 -3.42
N MET A 88 31.37 -6.09 -2.77
CA MET A 88 30.95 -6.76 -1.54
C MET A 88 30.66 -8.24 -1.80
N PHE A 89 30.04 -8.58 -2.93
CA PHE A 89 29.82 -9.97 -3.32
C PHE A 89 31.14 -10.74 -3.49
N GLU A 90 32.13 -10.14 -4.16
CA GLU A 90 33.46 -10.75 -4.30
C GLU A 90 34.20 -10.88 -2.96
N ALA A 91 34.11 -9.86 -2.09
CA ALA A 91 34.70 -9.88 -0.77
C ALA A 91 34.10 -10.97 0.13
N GLN A 92 32.80 -11.26 -0.02
CA GLN A 92 32.13 -12.37 0.67
C GLN A 92 32.66 -13.73 0.17
N ARG A 93 32.82 -13.92 -1.15
CA ARG A 93 33.39 -15.16 -1.71
C ARG A 93 34.84 -15.40 -1.30
N GLN A 94 35.59 -14.34 -1.02
CA GLN A 94 36.96 -14.43 -0.50
C GLN A 94 37.02 -14.60 1.03
N GLY A 95 35.87 -14.64 1.72
CA GLY A 95 35.82 -14.78 3.18
C GLY A 95 36.30 -13.55 3.95
N ARG A 96 36.38 -12.37 3.29
CA ARG A 96 36.81 -11.10 3.92
C ARG A 96 35.68 -10.43 4.73
N ILE A 97 34.43 -10.82 4.48
CA ILE A 97 33.24 -10.36 5.19
C ILE A 97 32.27 -11.54 5.37
N SER A 98 31.68 -11.64 6.57
CA SER A 98 30.92 -12.82 6.99
C SER A 98 29.54 -12.94 6.32
N PHE A 99 28.87 -11.82 6.07
CA PHE A 99 27.54 -11.78 5.44
C PHE A 99 27.34 -10.47 4.68
N TYR A 100 26.82 -10.57 3.46
CA TYR A 100 26.33 -9.44 2.66
C TYR A 100 25.08 -9.87 1.88
N MET A 101 24.14 -8.95 1.66
CA MET A 101 22.94 -9.19 0.87
C MET A 101 22.84 -8.12 -0.20
N VAL A 102 22.80 -8.56 -1.46
CA VAL A 102 22.74 -7.69 -2.64
C VAL A 102 21.38 -7.02 -2.71
N SER A 103 21.36 -5.71 -2.99
CA SER A 103 20.13 -4.89 -3.06
C SER A 103 19.56 -4.79 -4.47
N ALA A 104 19.83 -5.79 -5.32
CA ALA A 104 19.49 -5.80 -6.73
C ALA A 104 17.98 -5.61 -6.94
N GLY A 105 17.61 -4.48 -7.55
CA GLY A 105 16.24 -4.15 -7.91
C GLY A 105 15.52 -3.13 -7.01
N GLU A 106 16.12 -2.68 -5.89
CA GLU A 106 15.58 -1.57 -5.07
C GLU A 106 16.32 -0.24 -5.24
N GLU A 107 17.27 -0.16 -6.17
CA GLU A 107 18.14 1.02 -6.36
C GLU A 107 17.35 2.30 -6.65
N GLY A 108 16.19 2.20 -7.33
CA GLY A 108 15.31 3.34 -7.59
C GLY A 108 14.57 3.89 -6.36
N ARG A 109 14.39 3.07 -5.31
CA ARG A 109 13.81 3.51 -4.03
C ARG A 109 14.88 4.15 -3.15
N LEU A 110 16.07 3.54 -3.12
CA LEU A 110 17.20 3.99 -2.29
C LEU A 110 17.92 5.23 -2.83
N GLY A 111 17.99 5.39 -4.16
CA GLY A 111 18.63 6.55 -4.78
C GLY A 111 17.96 7.90 -4.50
N LEU A 112 16.71 7.89 -4.00
CA LEU A 112 15.95 9.10 -3.62
C LEU A 112 16.20 9.55 -2.17
N GLU A 113 16.72 8.67 -1.31
CA GLU A 113 16.90 8.92 0.13
C GLU A 113 18.35 9.25 0.53
N LEU A 114 19.31 9.18 -0.41
CA LEU A 114 20.74 9.49 -0.23
C LEU A 114 21.14 10.79 -0.94
#